data_AF-A0A2I0NUJ2-F1
#
_entry.id   AF-A0A2I0NUJ2-F1
#
_cell.length_a   1.000
_cell.length_b   1.000
_cell.length_c   1.000
_cell.angle_alpha   90.00
_cell.angle_beta   90.00
_cell.angle_gamma   90.00
#
_symmetry.space_group_name_H-M   'P 1'
#
loop_
_entity.id
_entity.type
_entity.pdbx_description
1 polymer ?
#
loop_
_entity_poly.entity_id
_entity_poly.type
_entity_poly.pdbx_seq_one_letter_code
_entity_poly.pdbx_strand_id
1 'polypeptide(L)'
;MRSYWFGDVEDGRCTLSGGDVQANADRIRSIRTSMDSFIPLSWEAAVTCGACRDRADYIAKLREICFAAADREIRQQYSGKDAELLQMVRTLDEMDTVINLLTERAVEWYQLRHPTFTRKYRKTPAHILIKSIREKSRGALSFVASEIERLSSTRTELAKAVSGRANDVMPNTSALIGGLVAARLMANAGGLEDLSRMPASAIQVLGARTALFAHLRTKSPSPKHGI
;
A
#
# COMPACT_ATOMS: atom_id res chain seq x y z
N MET A 1 -30.42 27.62 5.49
CA MET A 1 -29.99 26.47 6.30
C MET A 1 -28.47 26.27 6.29
N ARG A 2 -27.81 26.31 7.45
CA ARG A 2 -26.36 26.02 7.62
C ARG A 2 -26.19 24.72 8.38
N SER A 3 -25.49 23.75 7.79
CA SER A 3 -25.28 22.43 8.39
C SER A 3 -23.93 22.34 9.09
N TYR A 4 -23.95 21.99 10.36
CA TYR A 4 -22.78 21.72 11.20
C TYR A 4 -22.82 20.29 11.73
N TRP A 5 -21.72 19.83 12.34
CA TRP A 5 -21.65 18.48 12.92
C TRP A 5 -22.64 18.27 14.07
N PHE A 6 -22.98 19.33 14.82
CA PHE A 6 -23.90 19.27 15.97
C PHE A 6 -25.37 19.50 15.61
N GLY A 7 -25.67 19.87 14.36
CA GLY A 7 -27.04 20.20 13.95
C GLY A 7 -27.13 21.16 12.76
N ASP A 8 -28.33 21.61 12.44
CA ASP A 8 -28.58 22.67 11.46
C ASP A 8 -28.98 23.97 12.16
N VAL A 9 -28.46 25.08 11.64
CA VAL A 9 -28.77 26.43 12.11
C VAL A 9 -29.42 27.21 10.98
N GLU A 10 -30.63 27.71 11.24
CA GLU A 10 -31.39 28.53 10.31
C GLU A 10 -32.03 29.70 11.06
N ASP A 11 -31.67 30.93 10.69
CA ASP A 11 -32.22 32.18 11.25
C ASP A 11 -32.29 32.21 12.79
N GLY A 12 -31.25 31.71 13.45
CA GLY A 12 -31.14 31.66 14.92
C GLY A 12 -31.88 30.51 15.60
N ARG A 13 -32.60 29.66 14.85
CA ARG A 13 -33.14 28.39 15.33
C ARG A 13 -32.14 27.26 15.09
N CYS A 14 -31.89 26.50 16.15
CA CYS A 14 -31.00 25.35 16.12
C CYS A 14 -31.81 24.06 16.14
N THR A 15 -31.50 23.16 15.22
CA THR A 15 -32.00 21.78 15.23
C THR A 15 -30.82 20.87 15.53
N LEU A 16 -30.72 20.43 16.78
CA LEU A 16 -29.64 19.53 17.20
C LEU A 16 -29.85 18.15 16.60
N SER A 17 -28.77 17.53 16.12
CA SER A 17 -28.83 16.16 15.57
C SER A 17 -29.16 15.12 16.65
N GLY A 18 -28.97 15.45 17.94
CA GLY A 18 -29.24 14.55 19.08
C GLY A 18 -28.46 13.24 19.06
N GLY A 19 -27.55 13.08 18.08
CA GLY A 19 -26.87 11.84 17.79
C GLY A 19 -25.72 11.58 18.73
N ASP A 20 -25.43 10.30 18.94
CA ASP A 20 -24.18 9.86 19.56
C ASP A 20 -22.95 10.36 18.76
N VAL A 21 -21.76 10.10 19.30
CA VAL A 21 -20.48 10.46 18.65
C VAL A 21 -20.42 9.92 17.21
N GLN A 22 -20.99 8.74 16.97
CA GLN A 22 -20.93 8.06 15.68
C GLN A 22 -21.86 8.70 14.63
N ALA A 23 -23.07 9.06 15.02
CA ALA A 23 -24.03 9.77 14.18
C ALA A 23 -23.51 11.16 13.80
N ASN A 24 -22.84 11.85 14.73
CA ASN A 24 -22.19 13.13 14.43
C ASN A 24 -20.98 12.95 13.50
N ALA A 25 -20.21 11.87 13.65
CA ALA A 25 -19.12 11.53 12.74
C ALA A 25 -19.63 11.22 11.32
N ASP A 26 -20.74 10.49 11.19
CA ASP A 26 -21.37 10.17 9.90
C ASP A 26 -21.96 11.43 9.25
N ARG A 27 -22.52 12.34 10.07
CA ARG A 27 -23.01 13.64 9.62
C ARG A 27 -21.91 14.52 9.03
N ILE A 28 -20.71 14.57 9.63
CA ILE A 28 -19.57 15.34 9.07
C ILE A 28 -19.30 14.95 7.62
N ARG A 29 -19.41 13.67 7.27
CA ARG A 29 -19.22 13.18 5.89
C ARG A 29 -20.37 13.55 4.95
N SER A 30 -21.58 13.67 5.48
CA SER A 30 -22.76 14.06 4.69
C SER A 30 -22.76 15.56 4.33
N ILE A 31 -22.06 16.38 5.10
CA ILE A 31 -21.93 17.82 4.86
C ILE A 31 -20.98 18.01 3.67
N ARG A 32 -21.56 18.08 2.47
CA ARG A 32 -20.86 18.50 1.26
C ARG A 32 -20.98 20.01 1.12
N THR A 33 -19.95 20.74 1.51
CA THR A 33 -19.85 22.17 1.20
C THR A 33 -19.21 22.35 -0.19
N SER A 34 -19.89 23.06 -1.09
CA SER A 34 -19.20 23.67 -2.23
C SER A 34 -18.15 24.65 -1.68
N MET A 35 -16.98 24.72 -2.31
CA MET A 35 -15.87 25.59 -1.87
C MET A 35 -16.30 27.06 -1.68
N ASP A 36 -17.31 27.52 -2.42
CA ASP A 36 -17.84 28.89 -2.36
C ASP A 36 -18.65 29.23 -1.10
N SER A 37 -18.99 28.23 -0.26
CA SER A 37 -19.83 28.40 0.94
C SER A 37 -19.22 27.79 2.20
N PHE A 38 -17.89 27.69 2.26
CA PHE A 38 -17.20 27.22 3.46
C PHE A 38 -17.25 28.29 4.55
N ILE A 39 -18.14 28.10 5.52
CA ILE A 39 -18.19 28.93 6.74
C ILE A 39 -17.49 28.13 7.85
N PRO A 40 -16.44 28.68 8.50
CA PRO A 40 -15.78 28.02 9.60
C PRO A 40 -16.76 27.63 10.71
N LEU A 41 -16.51 26.48 11.32
CA LEU A 41 -17.24 26.02 12.49
C LEU A 41 -17.01 26.99 13.67
N SER A 42 -18.02 27.82 13.99
CA SER A 42 -17.95 28.71 15.15
C SER A 42 -18.42 28.00 16.41
N TRP A 43 -17.57 28.02 17.44
CA TRP A 43 -17.89 27.42 18.73
C TRP A 43 -18.99 28.23 19.44
N GLU A 44 -19.08 29.53 19.15
CA GLU A 44 -20.12 30.43 19.66
C GLU A 44 -21.52 29.95 19.24
N ALA A 45 -21.69 29.53 17.98
CA ALA A 45 -22.96 28.98 17.50
C ALA A 45 -23.28 27.63 18.16
N ALA A 46 -22.28 26.80 18.43
CA ALA A 46 -22.49 25.54 19.15
C ALA A 46 -22.93 25.76 20.59
N VAL A 47 -22.42 26.81 21.26
CA VAL A 47 -22.83 27.19 22.61
C VAL A 47 -24.23 27.79 22.62
N THR A 48 -24.56 28.70 21.70
CA THR A 48 -25.92 29.29 21.61
C THR A 48 -26.98 28.25 21.28
N CYS A 49 -26.63 27.22 20.51
CA CYS A 49 -27.51 26.09 20.22
C CYS A 49 -27.62 25.06 21.36
N GLY A 50 -26.89 25.23 22.47
CA GLY A 50 -26.89 24.29 23.59
C GLY A 50 -26.15 22.97 23.32
N ALA A 51 -25.39 22.87 22.22
CA ALA A 51 -24.61 21.68 21.90
C ALA A 51 -23.38 21.53 22.80
N CYS A 52 -22.80 22.64 23.26
CA CYS A 52 -21.58 22.69 24.08
C CYS A 52 -21.72 23.73 25.19
N ARG A 53 -21.03 23.52 26.31
CA ARG A 53 -21.07 24.45 27.46
C ARG A 53 -20.16 25.66 27.27
N ASP A 54 -18.95 25.40 26.77
CA ASP A 54 -17.93 26.40 26.54
C ASP A 54 -17.04 25.97 25.36
N ARG A 55 -16.01 26.78 25.08
CA ARG A 55 -15.04 26.47 24.03
C ARG A 55 -14.25 25.18 24.31
N ALA A 56 -13.98 24.84 25.57
CA ALA A 56 -13.22 23.65 25.92
C ALA A 56 -14.04 22.37 25.68
N ASP A 57 -15.30 22.36 26.09
CA ASP A 57 -16.29 21.30 25.84
C ASP A 57 -16.52 21.12 24.34
N TYR A 58 -16.60 22.22 23.59
CA TYR A 58 -16.67 22.18 22.12
C TYR A 58 -15.48 21.47 21.48
N ILE A 59 -14.25 21.86 21.85
CA ILE A 59 -13.03 21.25 21.32
C ILE A 59 -12.94 19.76 21.71
N ALA A 60 -13.31 19.42 22.95
CA ALA A 60 -13.29 18.05 23.43
C ALA A 60 -14.23 17.14 22.62
N LYS A 61 -15.49 17.57 22.42
CA LYS A 61 -16.48 16.84 21.62
C LYS A 61 -16.08 16.74 20.15
N LEU A 62 -15.61 17.84 19.57
CA LEU A 62 -15.13 17.84 18.18
C LEU A 62 -13.96 16.86 18.00
N ARG A 63 -13.00 16.85 18.93
CA ARG A 63 -11.87 15.92 18.89
C ARG A 63 -12.33 14.47 18.95
N GLU A 64 -13.26 14.15 19.84
CA GLU A 64 -13.81 12.80 19.98
C GLU A 64 -14.50 12.33 18.70
N ILE A 65 -15.31 13.19 18.08
CA ILE A 65 -15.99 12.91 16.81
C ILE A 65 -14.98 12.74 15.67
N CYS A 66 -13.96 13.61 15.59
CA CYS A 66 -12.90 13.49 14.58
C CYS A 66 -12.13 12.17 14.72
N PHE A 67 -11.82 11.74 15.96
CA PHE A 67 -11.18 10.45 16.17
C PHE A 67 -12.09 9.28 15.80
N ALA A 68 -13.38 9.32 16.13
CA ALA A 68 -14.34 8.29 15.72
C ALA A 68 -14.47 8.21 14.19
N ALA A 69 -14.52 9.36 13.51
CA ALA A 69 -14.55 9.43 12.05
C ALA A 69 -13.28 8.84 11.43
N ALA A 70 -12.11 9.22 11.94
CA ALA A 70 -10.82 8.75 11.47
C ALA A 70 -10.59 7.25 11.72
N ASP A 71 -10.89 6.75 12.93
CA ASP A 71 -10.77 5.33 13.26
C ASP A 71 -11.65 4.47 12.34
N ARG A 72 -12.88 4.93 12.09
CA ARG A 72 -13.78 4.25 11.15
C ARG A 72 -13.26 4.24 9.72
N GLU A 73 -12.70 5.35 9.24
CA GLU A 73 -12.10 5.43 7.90
C GLU A 73 -10.94 4.43 7.77
N ILE A 74 -10.05 4.42 8.77
CA ILE A 74 -8.92 3.49 8.83
C ILE A 74 -9.46 2.05 8.79
N ARG A 75 -10.44 1.69 9.63
CA ARG A 75 -11.02 0.34 9.63
C ARG A 75 -11.64 -0.04 8.28
N GLN A 76 -12.28 0.90 7.58
CA GLN A 76 -12.83 0.63 6.25
C GLN A 76 -11.72 0.35 5.24
N GLN A 77 -10.66 1.15 5.21
CA GLN A 77 -9.53 0.90 4.30
C GLN A 77 -8.81 -0.41 4.60
N TYR A 78 -8.59 -0.73 5.89
CA TYR A 78 -7.93 -1.96 6.30
C TYR A 78 -8.82 -3.22 6.19
N SER A 79 -10.14 -3.06 6.06
CA SER A 79 -11.06 -4.17 5.76
C SER A 79 -11.24 -4.44 4.27
N GLY A 80 -10.57 -3.66 3.41
CA GLY A 80 -10.51 -3.90 1.97
C GLY A 80 -9.98 -5.30 1.67
N LYS A 81 -10.67 -6.02 0.77
CA LYS A 81 -10.30 -7.39 0.37
C LYS A 81 -8.89 -7.47 -0.25
N ASP A 82 -8.42 -6.35 -0.79
CA ASP A 82 -7.13 -6.13 -1.44
C ASP A 82 -6.02 -5.71 -0.48
N ALA A 83 -6.31 -5.29 0.76
CA ALA A 83 -5.30 -4.85 1.73
C ALA A 83 -4.32 -5.98 2.10
N GLU A 84 -4.85 -7.17 2.36
CA GLU A 84 -4.05 -8.37 2.58
C GLU A 84 -3.18 -8.70 1.36
N LEU A 85 -3.77 -8.69 0.16
CA LEU A 85 -3.06 -8.99 -1.10
C LEU A 85 -1.94 -7.98 -1.38
N LEU A 86 -2.18 -6.69 -1.11
CA LEU A 86 -1.19 -5.62 -1.24
C LEU A 86 0.00 -5.88 -0.34
N GLN A 87 -0.25 -6.26 0.93
CA GLN A 87 0.81 -6.58 1.87
C GLN A 87 1.58 -7.84 1.45
N MET A 88 0.90 -8.87 0.95
CA MET A 88 1.55 -10.08 0.44
C MET A 88 2.52 -9.78 -0.72
N VAL A 89 2.13 -8.90 -1.66
CA VAL A 89 3.01 -8.51 -2.79
C VAL A 89 4.22 -7.72 -2.29
N ARG A 90 4.02 -6.77 -1.37
CA ARG A 90 5.13 -6.00 -0.77
C ARG A 90 6.12 -6.93 -0.07
N THR A 91 5.62 -7.87 0.72
CA THR A 91 6.47 -8.87 1.38
C THR A 91 7.20 -9.75 0.36
N LEU A 92 6.55 -10.14 -0.73
CA LEU A 92 7.19 -10.91 -1.80
C LEU A 92 8.37 -10.16 -2.44
N ASP A 93 8.19 -8.88 -2.75
CA ASP A 93 9.24 -8.06 -3.37
C ASP A 93 10.37 -7.72 -2.37
N GLU A 94 10.05 -7.58 -1.08
CA GLU A 94 11.06 -7.48 -0.01
C GLU A 94 11.87 -8.77 0.14
N MET A 95 11.22 -9.94 0.07
CA MET A 95 11.92 -11.23 0.07
C MET A 95 12.88 -11.35 -1.11
N ASP A 96 12.47 -10.93 -2.31
CA ASP A 96 13.34 -10.90 -3.49
C ASP A 96 14.59 -10.04 -3.23
N THR A 97 14.41 -8.87 -2.61
CA THR A 97 15.51 -7.96 -2.24
C THR A 97 16.47 -8.61 -1.24
N VAL A 98 15.94 -9.23 -0.18
CA VAL A 98 16.75 -9.90 0.84
C VAL A 98 17.50 -11.10 0.27
N ILE A 99 16.84 -11.94 -0.53
CA ILE A 99 17.48 -13.10 -1.18
C ILE A 99 18.63 -12.65 -2.07
N ASN A 100 18.43 -11.60 -2.88
CA ASN A 100 19.48 -11.08 -3.75
C ASN A 100 20.68 -10.56 -2.95
N LEU A 101 20.42 -9.74 -1.92
CA LEU A 101 21.47 -9.20 -1.06
C LEU A 101 22.28 -10.32 -0.39
N LEU A 102 21.60 -11.28 0.24
CA LEU A 102 22.27 -12.40 0.91
C LEU A 102 23.03 -13.28 -0.08
N THR A 103 22.49 -13.48 -1.29
CA THR A 103 23.17 -14.22 -2.35
C THR A 103 24.47 -13.52 -2.72
N GLU A 104 24.45 -12.23 -3.00
CA GLU A 104 25.66 -11.47 -3.34
C GLU A 104 26.71 -11.53 -2.21
N ARG A 105 26.29 -11.33 -0.95
CA ARG A 105 27.20 -11.43 0.20
C ARG A 105 27.80 -12.83 0.35
N ALA A 106 27.01 -13.88 0.19
CA ALA A 106 27.48 -15.26 0.28
C ALA A 106 28.49 -15.59 -0.83
N VAL A 107 28.27 -15.06 -2.03
CA VAL A 107 29.18 -15.24 -3.16
C VAL A 107 30.50 -14.52 -2.94
N GLU A 108 30.46 -13.27 -2.50
CA GLU A 108 31.69 -12.52 -2.19
C GLU A 108 32.50 -13.22 -1.09
N TRP A 109 31.84 -13.71 -0.04
CA TRP A 109 32.52 -14.48 1.01
C TRP A 109 33.15 -15.76 0.46
N TYR A 110 32.44 -16.48 -0.40
CA TYR A 110 32.98 -17.68 -1.04
C TYR A 110 34.20 -17.36 -1.93
N GLN A 111 34.17 -16.23 -2.65
CA GLN A 111 35.27 -15.78 -3.52
C GLN A 111 36.55 -15.45 -2.74
N LEU A 112 36.45 -14.90 -1.52
CA LEU A 112 37.62 -14.65 -0.67
C LEU A 112 38.42 -15.93 -0.36
N ARG A 113 37.73 -17.08 -0.29
CA ARG A 113 38.37 -18.40 -0.08
C ARG A 113 38.72 -19.10 -1.39
N HIS A 114 38.10 -18.71 -2.51
CA HIS A 114 38.26 -19.34 -3.82
C HIS A 114 38.38 -18.31 -4.95
N PRO A 115 39.54 -17.64 -5.12
CA PRO A 115 39.71 -16.54 -6.09
C PRO A 115 39.47 -16.93 -7.56
N THR A 116 39.62 -18.21 -7.91
CA THR A 116 39.38 -18.72 -9.27
C THR A 116 37.89 -18.77 -9.66
N PHE A 117 36.99 -18.66 -8.69
CA PHE A 117 35.55 -18.81 -8.87
C PHE A 117 34.87 -17.63 -9.62
N THR A 118 35.51 -16.46 -9.65
CA THR A 118 34.96 -15.19 -10.16
C THR A 118 34.45 -15.26 -11.60
N ARG A 119 35.11 -16.01 -12.50
CA ARG A 119 34.70 -16.11 -13.91
C ARG A 119 33.40 -16.88 -14.12
N LYS A 120 33.13 -17.90 -13.29
CA LYS A 120 31.94 -18.75 -13.41
C LYS A 120 30.70 -18.06 -12.82
N TYR A 121 30.90 -17.19 -11.83
CA TYR A 121 29.85 -16.43 -11.15
C TYR A 121 28.96 -15.64 -12.13
N ARG A 122 29.54 -14.82 -13.00
CA ARG A 122 28.79 -13.86 -13.84
C ARG A 122 27.77 -14.47 -14.78
N LYS A 123 27.87 -15.77 -15.07
CA LYS A 123 27.00 -16.47 -16.02
C LYS A 123 26.09 -17.51 -15.37
N THR A 124 26.28 -17.79 -14.08
CA THR A 124 25.55 -18.87 -13.40
C THR A 124 24.35 -18.29 -12.66
N PRO A 125 23.14 -18.88 -12.82
CA PRO A 125 21.99 -18.51 -12.01
C PRO A 125 22.27 -18.59 -10.50
N ALA A 126 21.75 -17.62 -9.75
CA ALA A 126 21.98 -17.48 -8.31
C ALA A 126 21.68 -18.77 -7.52
N HIS A 127 20.57 -19.45 -7.79
CA HIS A 127 20.19 -20.67 -7.06
C HIS A 127 21.19 -21.83 -7.26
N ILE A 128 21.74 -22.01 -8.47
CA ILE A 128 22.76 -23.03 -8.75
C ILE A 128 24.04 -22.71 -7.98
N LEU A 129 24.38 -21.43 -7.95
CA LEU A 129 25.56 -20.93 -7.28
C LEU A 129 25.49 -21.17 -5.77
N ILE A 130 24.38 -20.79 -5.14
CA ILE A 130 24.15 -20.99 -3.70
C ILE A 130 24.18 -22.47 -3.35
N LYS A 131 23.53 -23.33 -4.16
CA LYS A 131 23.62 -24.78 -3.99
C LYS A 131 25.07 -25.27 -4.00
N SER A 132 25.86 -24.80 -4.96
CA SER A 132 27.28 -25.17 -5.05
C SER A 132 28.11 -24.65 -3.87
N ILE A 133 27.81 -23.45 -3.37
CA ILE A 133 28.46 -22.87 -2.20
C ILE A 133 28.14 -23.70 -0.96
N ARG A 134 26.87 -24.07 -0.77
CA ARG A 134 26.43 -24.94 0.32
C ARG A 134 27.16 -26.28 0.32
N GLU A 135 27.20 -26.95 -0.83
CA GLU A 135 27.82 -28.28 -0.95
C GLU A 135 29.35 -28.26 -0.78
N LYS A 136 30.01 -27.17 -1.20
CA LYS A 136 31.49 -27.07 -1.19
C LYS A 136 32.05 -26.37 0.04
N SER A 137 31.22 -25.68 0.82
CA SER A 137 31.63 -24.95 2.02
C SER A 137 31.31 -25.75 3.27
N ARG A 138 32.01 -25.46 4.37
CA ARG A 138 31.70 -25.98 5.70
C ARG A 138 31.51 -24.84 6.70
N GLY A 139 30.81 -25.12 7.80
CA GLY A 139 30.56 -24.16 8.86
C GLY A 139 29.62 -23.03 8.43
N ALA A 140 29.86 -21.82 8.95
CA ALA A 140 28.96 -20.67 8.84
C ALA A 140 28.48 -20.37 7.40
N LEU A 141 29.36 -20.43 6.39
CA LEU A 141 28.98 -20.14 5.00
C LEU A 141 28.00 -21.17 4.42
N SER A 142 28.10 -22.45 4.81
CA SER A 142 27.13 -23.47 4.42
C SER A 142 25.76 -23.23 5.06
N PHE A 143 25.73 -22.78 6.32
CA PHE A 143 24.48 -22.43 6.99
C PHE A 143 23.80 -21.24 6.32
N VAL A 144 24.55 -20.19 6.01
CA VAL A 144 24.02 -19.03 5.27
C VAL A 144 23.47 -19.44 3.90
N ALA A 145 24.19 -20.27 3.15
CA ALA A 145 23.71 -20.77 1.85
C ALA A 145 22.43 -21.60 1.97
N SER A 146 22.32 -22.43 3.02
CA SER A 146 21.09 -23.18 3.32
C SER A 146 19.91 -22.26 3.66
N GLU A 147 20.16 -21.17 4.39
CA GLU A 147 19.12 -20.21 4.75
C GLU A 147 18.59 -19.45 3.52
N ILE A 148 19.48 -19.08 2.59
CA ILE A 148 19.11 -18.46 1.32
C ILE A 148 18.22 -19.40 0.48
N GLU A 149 18.53 -20.69 0.43
CA GLU A 149 17.67 -21.67 -0.25
C GLU A 149 16.29 -21.80 0.41
N ARG A 150 16.24 -21.77 1.75
CA ARG A 150 14.98 -21.80 2.50
C ARG A 150 14.14 -20.56 2.18
N LEU A 151 14.72 -19.37 2.22
CA LEU A 151 14.06 -18.12 1.85
C LEU A 151 13.54 -18.15 0.41
N SER A 152 14.33 -18.68 -0.53
CA SER A 152 13.92 -18.83 -1.94
C SER A 152 12.73 -19.78 -2.10
N SER A 153 12.68 -20.84 -1.29
CA SER A 153 11.56 -21.78 -1.26
C SER A 153 10.30 -21.11 -0.68
N THR A 154 10.44 -20.42 0.45
CA THR A 154 9.34 -19.65 1.06
C THR A 154 8.80 -18.57 0.12
N ARG A 155 9.68 -17.88 -0.62
CA ARG A 155 9.31 -16.89 -1.65
C ARG A 155 8.44 -17.52 -2.73
N THR A 156 8.78 -18.74 -3.16
CA THR A 156 8.02 -19.48 -4.17
C THR A 156 6.62 -19.84 -3.68
N GLU A 157 6.49 -20.28 -2.43
CA GLU A 157 5.19 -20.56 -1.82
C GLU A 157 4.36 -19.30 -1.63
N LEU A 158 4.98 -18.20 -1.18
CA LEU A 158 4.29 -16.90 -1.08
C LEU A 158 3.80 -16.42 -2.45
N ALA A 159 4.60 -16.56 -3.51
CA ALA A 159 4.18 -16.19 -4.86
C ALA A 159 2.95 -17.00 -5.34
N LYS A 160 2.86 -18.28 -4.98
CA LYS A 160 1.67 -19.10 -5.26
C LYS A 160 0.46 -18.61 -4.47
N ALA A 161 0.63 -18.31 -3.18
CA ALA A 161 -0.43 -17.78 -2.33
C ALA A 161 -0.94 -16.41 -2.82
N VAL A 162 -0.04 -15.51 -3.23
CA VAL A 162 -0.35 -14.22 -3.86
C VAL A 162 -1.20 -14.44 -5.12
N SER A 163 -0.77 -15.34 -6.00
CA SER A 163 -1.50 -15.66 -7.23
C SER A 163 -2.89 -16.23 -6.95
N GLY A 164 -3.01 -17.13 -5.96
CA GLY A 164 -4.30 -17.67 -5.51
C GLY A 164 -5.23 -16.58 -5.00
N ARG A 165 -4.76 -15.74 -4.07
CA ARG A 165 -5.55 -14.65 -3.51
C ARG A 165 -5.94 -13.60 -4.57
N ALA A 166 -5.10 -13.35 -5.56
CA ALA A 166 -5.43 -12.47 -6.67
C ALA A 166 -6.58 -13.01 -7.55
N ASN A 167 -6.72 -14.34 -7.68
CA ASN A 167 -7.86 -14.92 -8.38
C ASN A 167 -9.18 -14.67 -7.62
N ASP A 168 -9.14 -14.62 -6.30
CA ASP A 168 -10.32 -14.34 -5.48
C ASP A 168 -10.68 -12.84 -5.46
N VAL A 169 -9.66 -11.97 -5.35
CA VAL A 169 -9.84 -10.51 -5.20
C VAL A 169 -10.09 -9.82 -6.54
N MET A 170 -9.39 -10.22 -7.60
CA MET A 170 -9.42 -9.58 -8.92
C MET A 170 -9.53 -10.59 -10.06
N PRO A 171 -10.60 -11.42 -10.10
CA PRO A 171 -10.72 -12.57 -11.00
C PRO A 171 -10.62 -12.20 -12.48
N ASN A 172 -11.24 -11.11 -12.90
CA ASN A 172 -11.26 -10.68 -14.30
C ASN A 172 -9.85 -10.30 -14.79
N THR A 173 -9.13 -9.52 -14.00
CA THR A 173 -7.75 -9.11 -14.33
C THR A 173 -6.82 -10.32 -14.28
N SER A 174 -6.94 -11.16 -13.25
CA SER A 174 -6.15 -12.38 -13.12
C SER A 174 -6.38 -13.36 -14.27
N ALA A 175 -7.60 -13.45 -14.82
CA ALA A 175 -7.88 -14.26 -16.01
C ALA A 175 -7.19 -13.73 -17.28
N LEU A 176 -6.96 -12.41 -17.38
CA LEU A 176 -6.33 -11.79 -18.55
C LEU A 176 -4.80 -11.90 -18.54
N ILE A 177 -4.17 -11.68 -17.39
CA ILE A 177 -2.69 -11.54 -17.31
C ILE A 177 -2.03 -12.46 -16.28
N GLY A 178 -2.80 -13.30 -15.58
CA GLY A 178 -2.33 -14.17 -14.51
C GLY A 178 -2.34 -13.48 -13.13
N GLY A 179 -2.63 -14.25 -12.09
CA GLY A 179 -2.82 -13.75 -10.72
C GLY A 179 -1.62 -13.00 -10.14
N LEU A 180 -0.39 -13.47 -10.39
CA LEU A 180 0.81 -12.81 -9.87
C LEU A 180 1.06 -11.44 -10.52
N VAL A 181 0.86 -11.32 -11.84
CA VAL A 181 1.04 -10.05 -12.57
C VAL A 181 -0.10 -9.08 -12.20
N ALA A 182 -1.33 -9.58 -12.12
CA ALA A 182 -2.49 -8.86 -11.61
C ALA A 182 -2.24 -8.24 -10.22
N ALA A 183 -1.77 -9.04 -9.26
CA ALA A 183 -1.47 -8.58 -7.92
C ALA A 183 -0.38 -7.48 -7.91
N ARG A 184 0.66 -7.63 -8.74
CA ARG A 184 1.74 -6.64 -8.88
C ARG A 184 1.30 -5.33 -9.51
N LEU A 185 0.38 -5.37 -10.50
CA LEU A 185 -0.23 -4.16 -11.04
C LEU A 185 -1.04 -3.42 -9.96
N MET A 186 -1.87 -4.14 -9.21
CA MET A 186 -2.65 -3.58 -8.10
C MET A 186 -1.72 -2.94 -7.07
N ALA A 187 -0.64 -3.64 -6.68
CA ALA A 187 0.30 -3.13 -5.71
C ALA A 187 1.06 -1.88 -6.15
N ASN A 188 1.44 -1.80 -7.44
CA ASN A 188 2.07 -0.61 -8.01
C ASN A 188 1.09 0.57 -8.15
N ALA A 189 -0.20 0.28 -8.32
CA ALA A 189 -1.23 1.31 -8.40
C ALA A 189 -1.55 1.93 -7.04
N GLY A 190 -1.36 1.18 -5.94
CA GLY A 190 -1.64 1.62 -4.57
C GLY A 190 -2.80 0.88 -3.90
N GLY A 191 -3.57 0.12 -4.69
CA GLY A 191 -4.76 -0.59 -4.27
C GLY A 191 -5.64 -0.91 -5.47
N LEU A 192 -6.70 -1.70 -5.25
CA LEU A 192 -7.64 -2.07 -6.31
C LEU A 192 -8.47 -0.86 -6.78
N GLU A 193 -8.86 0.02 -5.85
CA GLU A 193 -9.60 1.25 -6.16
C GLU A 193 -8.76 2.18 -7.07
N ASP A 194 -7.50 2.42 -6.71
CA ASP A 194 -6.59 3.25 -7.50
C ASP A 194 -6.37 2.65 -8.90
N LEU A 195 -6.13 1.34 -8.98
CA LEU A 195 -5.99 0.64 -10.26
C LEU A 195 -7.23 0.82 -11.15
N SER A 196 -8.43 0.73 -10.58
CA SER A 196 -9.69 0.85 -11.32
C SER A 196 -9.93 2.22 -11.94
N ARG A 197 -9.32 3.27 -11.36
CA ARG A 197 -9.43 4.66 -11.83
C ARG A 197 -8.37 5.03 -12.88
N MET A 198 -7.34 4.20 -13.06
CA MET A 198 -6.25 4.50 -13.98
C MET A 198 -6.68 4.36 -15.44
N PRO A 199 -6.32 5.31 -16.32
CA PRO A 199 -6.50 5.12 -17.75
C PRO A 199 -5.57 4.02 -18.28
N ALA A 200 -5.94 3.38 -19.38
CA ALA A 200 -5.15 2.30 -20.00
C ALA A 200 -3.71 2.72 -20.32
N SER A 201 -3.50 3.98 -20.73
CA SER A 201 -2.17 4.54 -20.99
C SER A 201 -1.28 4.60 -19.74
N ALA A 202 -1.86 4.82 -18.55
CA ALA A 202 -1.13 4.78 -17.29
C ALA A 202 -0.82 3.34 -16.86
N ILE A 203 -1.78 2.42 -17.03
CA ILE A 203 -1.58 0.98 -16.77
C ILE A 203 -0.45 0.43 -17.64
N GLN A 204 -0.37 0.82 -18.92
CA GLN A 204 0.66 0.37 -19.86
C GLN A 204 2.10 0.66 -19.39
N VAL A 205 2.31 1.80 -18.73
CA VAL A 205 3.65 2.26 -18.30
C VAL A 205 3.89 2.04 -16.79
N LEU A 206 2.95 1.38 -16.10
CA LEU A 206 3.01 1.13 -14.67
C LEU A 206 4.21 0.24 -14.33
N GLY A 207 5.13 0.72 -13.49
CA GLY A 207 6.40 0.04 -13.20
C GLY A 207 7.60 0.56 -14.00
N ALA A 208 7.39 1.30 -15.10
CA ALA A 208 8.46 1.96 -15.87
C ALA A 208 8.63 3.46 -15.52
N ARG A 209 8.34 3.84 -14.27
CA ARG A 209 8.30 5.23 -13.80
C ARG A 209 9.55 6.03 -14.18
N THR A 210 10.73 5.47 -13.97
CA THR A 210 12.01 6.14 -14.25
C THR A 210 12.20 6.43 -15.74
N ALA A 211 11.88 5.45 -16.60
CA ALA A 211 11.97 5.61 -18.05
C ALA A 211 10.91 6.59 -18.58
N LEU A 212 9.70 6.57 -18.02
CA LEU A 212 8.64 7.52 -18.34
C LEU A 212 9.04 8.95 -18.00
N PHE A 213 9.59 9.19 -16.80
CA PHE A 213 10.06 10.52 -16.42
C PHE A 213 11.27 10.98 -17.22
N ALA A 214 12.17 10.06 -17.59
CA ALA A 214 13.25 10.37 -18.51
C ALA A 214 12.70 10.84 -19.87
N HIS A 215 11.71 10.13 -20.44
CA HIS A 215 11.02 10.56 -21.67
C HIS A 215 10.40 11.95 -21.53
N LEU A 216 9.65 12.21 -20.45
CA LEU A 216 8.99 13.51 -20.22
C LEU A 216 9.99 14.66 -20.10
N ARG A 217 11.17 14.40 -19.52
CA ARG A 217 12.20 15.44 -19.31
C ARG A 217 13.10 15.64 -20.54
N THR A 218 13.50 14.56 -21.20
CA THR A 218 14.55 14.60 -22.25
C THR A 218 14.02 14.34 -23.66
N LYS A 219 12.71 14.07 -23.81
CA LYS A 219 12.08 13.64 -25.08
C LYS A 219 12.71 12.39 -25.71
N SER A 220 13.41 11.57 -24.91
CA SER A 220 13.86 10.22 -25.29
C SER A 220 12.67 9.31 -25.59
N PRO A 221 12.80 8.18 -26.31
CA PRO A 221 11.65 7.31 -26.62
C PRO A 221 10.90 6.86 -25.36
N SER A 222 9.56 6.85 -25.40
CA SER A 222 8.73 6.41 -24.28
C SER A 222 8.84 4.90 -24.05
N PRO A 223 8.73 4.42 -22.79
CA PRO A 223 8.65 2.99 -22.51
C PRO A 223 7.36 2.42 -23.12
N LYS A 224 7.49 1.30 -23.84
CA LYS A 224 6.34 0.62 -24.47
C LYS A 224 5.52 -0.20 -23.47
N HIS A 225 6.18 -0.71 -22.42
CA HIS A 225 5.58 -1.53 -21.38
C HIS A 225 6.24 -1.20 -20.03
N GLY A 226 5.49 -1.44 -18.96
CA GLY A 226 5.93 -1.32 -17.58
C GLY A 226 6.33 -2.67 -16.99
N ILE A 227 5.48 -3.18 -16.11
CA ILE A 227 5.61 -4.48 -15.44
C ILE A 227 5.07 -5.64 -16.27
#